data_AF-A0AAD5Z675-F1
#
_entry.id   AF-A0AAD5Z675-F1
#
_cell.length_a   1.000
_cell.length_b   1.000
_cell.length_c   1.000
_cell.angle_alpha   90.00
_cell.angle_beta   90.00
_cell.angle_gamma   90.00
#
_symmetry.space_group_name_H-M   'P 1'
#
loop_
_entity.id
_entity.type
_entity.pdbx_description
1 polymer ?
#
loop_
_entity_poly.entity_id
_entity_poly.type
_entity_poly.pdbx_seq_one_letter_code
_entity_poly.pdbx_strand_id
1 'polypeptide(L)'
;MQTPKPSRNGSGPEVPQKPSPATPRSTRGNKSGNEIDTSGGAPARTSSDRSPKVTDRRSPRSPAKDKKRPSKISELESQISSLKDELKKVKDELASSDACKTKAVQEAEVTNEQLTAATAKLEEVQRQLSDFSAAEESRLQELRQISQERDFAWQSELEAMQNQQSADKTEIQVLKQQLETITEAEATHTKLLEESKAELLSLKEELLARAETIERLQVHVREVEKGQIEAKEESDEQGQQLEIAKTAIEKLQESICLKEAELEASRARVSLLEETVSKLQQVDGNNEAVESSAFHVEMERLRSDLETAWNVKTELEKKVHQLETEHESKDAELNNLKKLLEEKPGTESDVPVPIQADLETKMMKSITDIAELKASLMDKENELQNLLEENEMLKTETSKKESESLKKYEAVVAELELAKAAEQDTRMRLGYVTEEADKSSRRAARVTEQLDAAQAVNSEMEAELRRLRVQSDQWRKAAEAAAAALTGTNNGRLIERSGSLDPDYNSIGGKMLNSPFSDDLEFESPKKKNGGVLRRMSGLWKKSPK
;
A
#
# COMPACT_ATOMS: atom_id res chain seq x y z
N MET A 1 13.18 -16.46 -42.96
CA MET A 1 13.94 -15.25 -42.58
C MET A 1 15.11 -15.70 -41.73
N GLN A 2 16.23 -16.13 -42.32
CA GLN A 2 17.29 -15.30 -42.91
C GLN A 2 17.99 -14.41 -41.88
N THR A 3 19.31 -14.61 -41.78
CA THR A 3 20.27 -13.74 -41.09
C THR A 3 20.39 -12.39 -41.83
N PRO A 4 21.08 -11.40 -41.23
CA PRO A 4 22.40 -11.12 -41.79
C PRO A 4 23.49 -10.75 -40.77
N LYS A 5 24.66 -11.39 -40.92
CA LYS A 5 25.93 -10.66 -41.07
C LYS A 5 26.11 -10.47 -42.59
N PRO A 6 26.72 -9.37 -43.10
CA PRO A 6 28.18 -9.43 -43.27
C PRO A 6 28.93 -8.07 -43.26
N SER A 7 30.26 -8.14 -43.03
CA SER A 7 31.34 -7.59 -43.88
C SER A 7 31.36 -6.08 -44.23
N ARG A 8 32.46 -5.31 -44.29
CA ARG A 8 33.93 -5.44 -44.14
C ARG A 8 34.49 -4.22 -44.89
N ASN A 9 35.52 -3.57 -44.35
CA ASN A 9 36.62 -2.83 -45.01
C ASN A 9 37.16 -1.88 -43.94
N GLY A 10 38.39 -2.05 -43.47
CA GLY A 10 39.58 -1.46 -44.08
C GLY A 10 40.04 -0.31 -43.15
N SER A 11 41.29 -0.17 -42.73
CA SER A 11 42.52 -0.81 -43.21
C SER A 11 43.53 -0.93 -42.04
N GLY A 12 44.52 -1.83 -42.17
CA GLY A 12 45.82 -1.58 -41.55
C GLY A 12 46.46 -0.32 -42.17
N PRO A 13 47.46 0.28 -41.51
CA PRO A 13 48.73 -0.43 -41.36
C PRO A 13 49.23 -0.38 -39.90
N GLU A 14 50.03 -1.36 -39.46
CA GLU A 14 51.49 -1.20 -39.34
C GLU A 14 51.87 0.04 -38.51
N VAL A 15 52.43 -0.17 -37.32
CA VAL A 15 53.08 0.90 -36.55
C VAL A 15 54.32 1.32 -37.35
N PRO A 16 54.35 2.51 -37.99
CA PRO A 16 55.50 2.92 -38.77
C PRO A 16 56.57 3.44 -37.82
N GLN A 17 57.81 3.20 -38.19
CA GLN A 17 58.96 3.71 -37.46
C GLN A 17 58.97 5.26 -37.47
N LYS A 18 59.52 5.83 -36.39
CA LYS A 18 60.01 7.21 -36.19
C LYS A 18 60.06 8.12 -37.43
N PRO A 19 59.75 9.41 -37.21
CA PRO A 19 60.54 10.50 -37.77
C PRO A 19 61.28 11.31 -36.69
N SER A 20 62.60 11.46 -36.85
CA SER A 20 63.35 12.62 -36.34
C SER A 20 63.61 13.56 -37.53
N PRO A 21 63.66 14.89 -37.31
CA PRO A 21 64.95 15.62 -37.38
C PRO A 21 64.97 16.84 -36.41
N ALA A 22 66.03 17.64 -36.19
CA ALA A 22 67.49 17.63 -36.44
C ALA A 22 68.08 18.72 -35.49
N THR A 23 69.12 18.49 -34.67
CA THR A 23 70.57 18.71 -34.92
C THR A 23 70.96 20.10 -35.47
N PRO A 24 72.15 20.68 -35.13
CA PRO A 24 73.45 20.01 -34.89
C PRO A 24 74.27 20.57 -33.69
N ARG A 25 75.47 20.09 -33.27
CA ARG A 25 76.35 18.95 -33.64
C ARG A 25 77.41 18.67 -32.53
N SER A 26 77.89 17.42 -32.43
CA SER A 26 79.32 16.99 -32.16
C SER A 26 80.05 17.42 -30.86
N THR A 27 80.93 16.63 -30.21
CA THR A 27 81.56 15.32 -30.52
C THR A 27 82.21 14.67 -29.27
N ARG A 28 82.28 13.32 -29.22
CA ARG A 28 83.33 12.47 -28.52
C ARG A 28 83.45 12.57 -26.98
N GLY A 29 83.65 11.51 -26.18
CA GLY A 29 83.59 10.06 -26.43
C GLY A 29 84.18 9.20 -25.28
N ASN A 30 83.54 8.05 -25.02
CA ASN A 30 84.01 6.79 -24.39
C ASN A 30 84.49 6.63 -22.91
N LYS A 31 84.11 5.43 -22.43
CA LYS A 31 84.39 4.65 -21.20
C LYS A 31 85.86 4.43 -20.78
N SER A 32 85.96 3.96 -19.53
CA SER A 32 86.90 2.96 -18.94
C SER A 32 88.12 3.46 -18.16
N GLY A 33 88.17 3.08 -16.87
CA GLY A 33 89.06 2.02 -16.36
C GLY A 33 90.55 2.31 -16.11
N ASN A 34 90.99 1.91 -14.91
CA ASN A 34 92.35 1.53 -14.47
C ASN A 34 93.49 2.58 -14.33
N GLU A 35 94.06 2.58 -13.11
CA GLU A 35 95.49 2.42 -12.75
C GLU A 35 96.60 3.42 -13.19
N ILE A 36 97.38 3.81 -12.16
CA ILE A 36 98.86 3.86 -12.08
C ILE A 36 99.64 5.08 -12.65
N ASP A 37 100.40 5.70 -11.73
CA ASP A 37 101.73 6.34 -11.78
C ASP A 37 102.13 7.61 -12.61
N THR A 38 102.66 8.57 -11.84
CA THR A 38 104.03 9.17 -11.95
C THR A 38 104.44 10.12 -13.11
N SER A 39 104.42 11.42 -12.79
CA SER A 39 105.40 12.52 -13.08
C SER A 39 105.82 12.94 -14.51
N GLY A 40 105.91 14.28 -14.74
CA GLY A 40 107.06 14.88 -15.46
C GLY A 40 106.85 15.96 -16.57
N GLY A 41 107.02 17.25 -16.22
CA GLY A 41 107.93 18.21 -16.92
C GLY A 41 107.61 18.96 -18.25
N ALA A 42 107.33 20.28 -18.14
CA ALA A 42 107.75 21.43 -19.02
C ALA A 42 107.29 21.46 -20.54
N PRO A 43 107.53 22.52 -21.37
CA PRO A 43 108.22 23.83 -21.16
C PRO A 43 107.61 25.13 -21.82
N ALA A 44 108.23 26.30 -21.53
CA ALA A 44 108.58 27.46 -22.41
C ALA A 44 107.62 28.62 -22.88
N ARG A 45 107.90 29.82 -22.30
CA ARG A 45 108.21 31.17 -22.89
C ARG A 45 107.18 32.06 -23.66
N THR A 46 107.06 33.32 -23.21
CA THR A 46 107.21 34.65 -23.92
C THR A 46 106.86 35.82 -22.95
N SER A 47 107.09 37.12 -23.17
CA SER A 47 108.30 37.88 -23.61
C SER A 47 108.15 39.44 -23.47
N SER A 48 109.25 40.18 -23.22
CA SER A 48 109.45 41.65 -23.40
C SER A 48 108.75 42.64 -22.42
N ASP A 49 109.23 43.87 -22.12
CA ASP A 49 110.49 44.65 -22.30
C ASP A 49 110.39 45.83 -21.26
N ARG A 50 111.41 46.47 -20.63
CA ARG A 50 112.45 47.36 -21.19
C ARG A 50 113.35 47.94 -20.08
N SER A 51 114.63 48.22 -20.37
CA SER A 51 115.61 48.90 -19.46
C SER A 51 115.80 50.41 -19.79
N PRO A 52 116.62 51.16 -19.02
CA PRO A 52 118.08 51.30 -19.31
C PRO A 52 118.97 51.29 -18.03
N LYS A 53 120.26 50.90 -17.97
CA LYS A 53 121.43 50.77 -18.88
C LYS A 53 122.32 52.03 -18.96
N VAL A 54 123.64 51.88 -18.68
CA VAL A 54 124.84 52.49 -19.36
C VAL A 54 126.08 52.69 -18.43
N THR A 55 127.11 51.84 -18.61
CA THR A 55 128.59 52.10 -18.48
C THR A 55 129.21 52.58 -17.14
N ASP A 56 130.53 52.44 -16.84
CA ASP A 56 131.65 51.81 -17.56
C ASP A 56 132.81 51.36 -16.62
N ARG A 57 133.60 50.38 -17.11
CA ARG A 57 135.07 50.20 -16.94
C ARG A 57 135.79 50.10 -15.58
N ARG A 58 136.72 49.12 -15.60
CA ARG A 58 138.10 49.06 -15.05
C ARG A 58 138.36 48.49 -13.64
N SER A 59 138.93 47.28 -13.66
CA SER A 59 140.12 46.92 -12.87
C SER A 59 141.31 47.84 -13.19
N PRO A 60 142.11 48.22 -12.17
CA PRO A 60 143.51 47.77 -12.08
C PRO A 60 143.84 47.22 -10.68
N ARG A 61 144.58 46.11 -10.52
CA ARG A 61 146.05 45.95 -10.67
C ARG A 61 146.86 46.68 -9.59
N SER A 62 147.43 45.90 -8.68
CA SER A 62 148.27 46.31 -7.53
C SER A 62 149.54 47.08 -7.92
N PRO A 63 150.10 47.86 -7.00
CA PRO A 63 151.48 47.58 -6.59
C PRO A 63 151.73 47.69 -5.08
N ALA A 64 152.71 46.92 -4.58
CA ALA A 64 153.19 47.04 -3.20
C ALA A 64 154.17 48.23 -3.05
N LYS A 65 154.11 48.94 -1.90
CA LYS A 65 155.28 49.49 -1.19
C LYS A 65 154.91 50.05 0.20
N ASP A 66 155.59 49.50 1.20
CA ASP A 66 156.09 50.08 2.45
C ASP A 66 155.55 51.41 3.04
N LYS A 67 155.32 51.33 4.37
CA LYS A 67 155.61 52.30 5.45
C LYS A 67 154.57 53.35 5.89
N LYS A 68 154.11 53.10 7.14
CA LYS A 68 153.74 54.02 8.25
C LYS A 68 152.30 54.60 8.29
N ARG A 69 151.61 54.21 9.37
CA ARG A 69 150.36 54.74 9.99
C ARG A 69 150.53 56.21 10.44
N PRO A 70 149.46 57.01 10.66
CA PRO A 70 148.16 56.70 11.30
C PRO A 70 146.89 57.07 10.49
N SER A 71 145.66 56.70 10.86
CA SER A 71 145.15 55.84 11.95
C SER A 71 143.89 55.09 11.50
N LYS A 72 143.80 53.79 11.78
CA LYS A 72 142.75 52.88 11.30
C LYS A 72 141.48 52.85 12.18
N ILE A 73 141.31 53.85 13.05
CA ILE A 73 140.41 53.78 14.21
C ILE A 73 139.07 54.47 13.92
N SER A 74 139.07 55.73 13.47
CA SER A 74 137.83 56.46 13.20
C SER A 74 137.00 55.90 12.03
N GLU A 75 137.64 55.20 11.08
CA GLU A 75 136.94 54.43 10.06
C GLU A 75 136.17 53.24 10.67
N LEU A 76 136.78 52.53 11.64
CA LEU A 76 136.12 51.46 12.39
C LEU A 76 135.04 52.00 13.34
N GLU A 77 135.23 53.17 13.95
CA GLU A 77 134.21 53.82 14.80
C GLU A 77 132.98 54.27 14.00
N SER A 78 133.20 54.81 12.79
CA SER A 78 132.13 55.13 11.84
C SER A 78 131.39 53.85 11.40
N GLN A 79 132.10 52.78 11.08
CA GLN A 79 131.50 51.49 10.73
C GLN A 79 130.72 50.88 11.91
N ILE A 80 131.24 50.95 13.14
CA ILE A 80 130.54 50.50 14.35
C ILE A 80 129.27 51.31 14.59
N SER A 81 129.25 52.61 14.25
CA SER A 81 128.06 53.45 14.37
C SER A 81 127.02 53.10 13.29
N SER A 82 127.44 52.97 12.03
CA SER A 82 126.58 52.48 10.93
C SER A 82 125.95 51.13 11.26
N LEU A 83 126.77 50.17 11.73
CA LEU A 83 126.30 48.83 12.11
C LEU A 83 125.36 48.84 13.33
N LYS A 84 125.51 49.79 14.26
CA LYS A 84 124.55 49.97 15.37
C LYS A 84 123.22 50.52 14.88
N ASP A 85 123.23 51.48 13.98
CA ASP A 85 122.02 52.07 13.41
C ASP A 85 121.31 51.09 12.46
N GLU A 86 122.07 50.32 11.66
CA GLU A 86 121.56 49.19 10.87
C GLU A 86 120.99 48.08 11.76
N LEU A 87 121.67 47.69 12.84
CA LEU A 87 121.15 46.71 13.80
C LEU A 87 119.87 47.22 14.48
N LYS A 88 119.79 48.52 14.80
CA LYS A 88 118.57 49.12 15.34
C LYS A 88 117.46 49.10 14.29
N LYS A 89 117.74 49.51 13.05
CA LYS A 89 116.78 49.46 11.95
C LYS A 89 116.27 48.05 11.70
N VAL A 90 117.13 47.03 11.66
CA VAL A 90 116.72 45.62 11.50
C VAL A 90 115.91 45.12 12.71
N LYS A 91 116.19 45.59 13.94
CA LYS A 91 115.36 45.29 15.12
C LYS A 91 113.99 45.96 15.05
N ASP A 92 113.92 47.22 14.64
CA ASP A 92 112.67 47.97 14.48
C ASP A 92 111.84 47.39 13.31
N GLU A 93 112.48 47.00 12.21
CA GLU A 93 111.87 46.27 11.08
C GLU A 93 111.38 44.87 11.51
N LEU A 94 112.17 44.10 12.27
CA LEU A 94 111.75 42.81 12.82
C LEU A 94 110.56 42.97 13.78
N ALA A 95 110.61 43.93 14.70
CA ALA A 95 109.49 44.24 15.59
C ALA A 95 108.24 44.66 14.81
N SER A 96 108.38 45.44 13.73
CA SER A 96 107.26 45.79 12.84
C SER A 96 106.73 44.58 12.05
N SER A 97 107.61 43.66 11.65
CA SER A 97 107.26 42.42 10.96
C SER A 97 106.54 41.45 11.89
N ASP A 98 106.98 41.33 13.14
CA ASP A 98 106.34 40.49 14.16
C ASP A 98 105.01 41.10 14.65
N ALA A 99 104.92 42.43 14.75
CA ALA A 99 103.66 43.14 14.95
C ALA A 99 102.69 42.99 13.76
N CYS A 100 103.20 42.86 12.53
CA CYS A 100 102.40 42.58 11.35
C CYS A 100 101.90 41.12 11.32
N LYS A 101 102.78 40.15 11.61
CA LYS A 101 102.44 38.72 11.73
C LYS A 101 101.38 38.48 12.80
N THR A 102 101.55 39.05 13.99
CA THR A 102 100.59 38.88 15.09
C THR A 102 99.21 39.43 14.76
N LYS A 103 99.12 40.58 14.08
CA LYS A 103 97.85 41.10 13.55
C LYS A 103 97.24 40.18 12.48
N ALA A 104 98.04 39.74 11.52
CA ALA A 104 97.57 38.82 10.47
C ALA A 104 97.07 37.48 11.04
N VAL A 105 97.69 36.97 12.12
CA VAL A 105 97.22 35.78 12.85
C VAL A 105 95.89 36.06 13.55
N GLN A 106 95.76 37.19 14.26
CA GLN A 106 94.49 37.57 14.93
C GLN A 106 93.35 37.79 13.92
N GLU A 107 93.63 38.39 12.76
CA GLU A 107 92.65 38.55 11.67
C GLU A 107 92.25 37.19 11.05
N ALA A 108 93.21 36.25 10.93
CA ALA A 108 92.93 34.88 10.51
C ALA A 108 92.12 34.09 11.55
N GLU A 109 92.37 34.28 12.85
CA GLU A 109 91.60 33.69 13.94
C GLU A 109 90.15 34.20 13.93
N VAL A 110 89.95 35.52 13.89
CA VAL A 110 88.59 36.13 13.83
C VAL A 110 87.83 35.72 12.57
N THR A 111 88.49 35.62 11.41
CA THR A 111 87.81 35.14 10.19
C THR A 111 87.48 33.65 10.24
N ASN A 112 88.26 32.83 10.94
CA ASN A 112 87.96 31.42 11.17
C ASN A 112 86.81 31.23 12.19
N GLU A 113 86.75 32.05 13.24
CA GLU A 113 85.59 32.12 14.16
C GLU A 113 84.31 32.54 13.41
N GLN A 114 84.39 33.53 12.51
CA GLN A 114 83.25 33.92 11.67
C GLN A 114 82.85 32.81 10.69
N LEU A 115 83.80 32.08 10.11
CA LEU A 115 83.54 30.96 9.20
C LEU A 115 82.85 29.81 9.94
N THR A 116 83.35 29.41 11.11
CA THR A 116 82.74 28.34 11.92
C THR A 116 81.34 28.73 12.44
N ALA A 117 81.12 30.00 12.80
CA ALA A 117 79.79 30.51 13.12
C ALA A 117 78.85 30.55 11.90
N ALA A 118 79.37 30.75 10.70
CA ALA A 118 78.60 30.72 9.46
C ALA A 118 78.25 29.29 9.04
N THR A 119 79.17 28.32 9.18
CA THR A 119 78.89 26.90 8.88
C THR A 119 77.86 26.33 9.85
N ALA A 120 77.95 26.63 11.15
CA ALA A 120 76.95 26.19 12.13
C ALA A 120 75.53 26.73 11.82
N LYS A 121 75.43 27.97 11.32
CA LYS A 121 74.15 28.55 10.87
C LYS A 121 73.63 27.87 9.59
N LEU A 122 74.52 27.53 8.66
CA LEU A 122 74.15 26.80 7.45
C LEU A 122 73.63 25.39 7.77
N GLU A 123 74.31 24.68 8.68
CA GLU A 123 73.89 23.35 9.17
C GLU A 123 72.52 23.40 9.86
N GLU A 124 72.28 24.40 10.72
CA GLU A 124 70.96 24.56 11.37
C GLU A 124 69.85 24.90 10.37
N VAL A 125 70.11 25.75 9.37
CA VAL A 125 69.15 26.03 8.29
C VAL A 125 68.89 24.78 7.44
N GLN A 126 69.93 23.96 7.16
CA GLN A 126 69.78 22.70 6.43
C GLN A 126 68.99 21.66 7.23
N ARG A 127 69.17 21.61 8.56
CA ARG A 127 68.39 20.79 9.48
C ARG A 127 66.92 21.22 9.49
N GLN A 128 66.66 22.52 9.67
CA GLN A 128 65.29 23.07 9.62
C GLN A 128 64.61 22.80 8.27
N LEU A 129 65.31 22.95 7.15
CA LEU A 129 64.76 22.64 5.81
C LEU A 129 64.36 21.16 5.68
N SER A 130 65.15 20.27 6.28
CA SER A 130 64.87 18.83 6.30
C SER A 130 63.66 18.50 7.18
N ASP A 131 63.56 19.12 8.36
CA ASP A 131 62.38 19.02 9.25
C ASP A 131 61.11 19.54 8.55
N PHE A 132 61.19 20.68 7.85
CA PHE A 132 60.09 21.23 7.05
C PHE A 132 59.70 20.31 5.88
N SER A 133 60.66 19.68 5.19
CA SER A 133 60.36 18.72 4.11
C SER A 133 59.62 17.50 4.65
N ALA A 134 60.08 16.92 5.78
CA ALA A 134 59.43 15.76 6.40
C ALA A 134 58.01 16.09 6.92
N ALA A 135 57.81 17.28 7.48
CA ALA A 135 56.49 17.76 7.91
C ALA A 135 55.54 17.97 6.71
N GLU A 136 56.03 18.54 5.61
CA GLU A 136 55.24 18.74 4.38
C GLU A 136 54.91 17.40 3.68
N GLU A 137 55.84 16.45 3.64
CA GLU A 137 55.61 15.10 3.13
C GLU A 137 54.53 14.37 3.95
N SER A 138 54.57 14.49 5.28
CA SER A 138 53.55 13.95 6.20
C SER A 138 52.18 14.57 5.93
N ARG A 139 52.10 15.91 5.83
CA ARG A 139 50.87 16.65 5.49
C ARG A 139 50.31 16.25 4.13
N LEU A 140 51.17 16.03 3.13
CA LEU A 140 50.77 15.53 1.81
C LEU A 140 50.27 14.08 1.85
N GLN A 141 50.79 13.23 2.75
CA GLN A 141 50.27 11.88 2.96
C GLN A 141 48.89 11.92 3.62
N GLU A 142 48.69 12.73 4.67
CA GLU A 142 47.39 12.94 5.31
C GLU A 142 46.34 13.47 4.32
N LEU A 143 46.68 14.45 3.48
CA LEU A 143 45.77 14.97 2.46
C LEU A 143 45.38 13.92 1.40
N ARG A 144 46.30 13.01 1.04
CA ARG A 144 45.98 11.86 0.16
C ARG A 144 45.04 10.89 0.85
N GLN A 145 45.30 10.56 2.12
CA GLN A 145 44.48 9.67 2.94
C GLN A 145 43.05 10.23 3.08
N ILE A 146 42.91 11.50 3.47
CA ILE A 146 41.62 12.21 3.57
C ILE A 146 40.90 12.26 2.21
N SER A 147 41.62 12.33 1.09
CA SER A 147 40.97 12.23 -0.23
C SER A 147 40.42 10.82 -0.47
N GLN A 148 41.21 9.79 -0.24
CA GLN A 148 40.79 8.39 -0.42
C GLN A 148 39.61 8.03 0.50
N GLU A 149 39.62 8.49 1.75
CA GLU A 149 38.53 8.30 2.71
C GLU A 149 37.23 9.00 2.27
N ARG A 150 37.33 10.23 1.74
CA ARG A 150 36.16 10.93 1.16
C ARG A 150 35.64 10.23 -0.10
N ASP A 151 36.54 9.79 -0.98
CA ASP A 151 36.16 9.10 -2.22
C ASP A 151 35.49 7.74 -1.91
N PHE A 152 36.00 7.02 -0.91
CA PHE A 152 35.41 5.77 -0.40
C PHE A 152 34.04 6.02 0.28
N ALA A 153 33.96 6.98 1.19
CA ALA A 153 32.71 7.32 1.87
C ALA A 153 31.62 7.75 0.88
N TRP A 154 31.98 8.52 -0.15
CA TRP A 154 31.05 8.92 -1.21
C TRP A 154 30.59 7.74 -2.08
N GLN A 155 31.48 6.77 -2.35
CA GLN A 155 31.09 5.53 -3.03
C GLN A 155 30.13 4.69 -2.16
N SER A 156 30.40 4.54 -0.86
CA SER A 156 29.49 3.84 0.06
C SER A 156 28.14 4.55 0.21
N GLU A 157 28.12 5.89 0.22
CA GLU A 157 26.86 6.66 0.24
C GLU A 157 26.07 6.49 -1.06
N LEU A 158 26.75 6.45 -2.22
CA LEU A 158 26.12 6.17 -3.51
C LEU A 158 25.54 4.74 -3.57
N GLU A 159 26.27 3.76 -3.06
CA GLU A 159 25.81 2.36 -2.96
C GLU A 159 24.62 2.23 -2.00
N ALA A 160 24.67 2.89 -0.83
CA ALA A 160 23.55 2.92 0.11
C ALA A 160 22.29 3.55 -0.51
N MET A 161 22.45 4.66 -1.24
CA MET A 161 21.35 5.30 -1.99
C MET A 161 20.79 4.40 -3.09
N GLN A 162 21.64 3.66 -3.82
CA GLN A 162 21.21 2.71 -4.85
C GLN A 162 20.47 1.52 -4.22
N ASN A 163 20.96 1.00 -3.11
CA ASN A 163 20.32 -0.08 -2.37
C ASN A 163 18.96 0.36 -1.81
N GLN A 164 18.86 1.57 -1.25
CA GLN A 164 17.59 2.17 -0.83
C GLN A 164 16.62 2.30 -2.01
N GLN A 165 17.04 2.86 -3.15
CA GLN A 165 16.19 2.94 -4.34
C GLN A 165 15.72 1.57 -4.85
N SER A 166 16.53 0.51 -4.66
CA SER A 166 16.15 -0.85 -5.01
C SER A 166 15.08 -1.41 -4.05
N ALA A 167 15.19 -1.12 -2.75
CA ALA A 167 14.21 -1.48 -1.73
C ALA A 167 12.89 -0.69 -1.90
N ASP A 168 12.98 0.63 -2.10
CA ASP A 168 11.80 1.49 -2.38
C ASP A 168 11.05 0.97 -3.62
N LYS A 169 11.79 0.54 -4.66
CA LYS A 169 11.19 -0.03 -5.87
C LYS A 169 10.47 -1.35 -5.60
N THR A 170 11.00 -2.24 -4.75
CA THR A 170 10.31 -3.49 -4.39
C THR A 170 9.13 -3.22 -3.48
N GLU A 171 9.23 -2.30 -2.52
CA GLU A 171 8.11 -1.87 -1.67
C GLU A 171 6.97 -1.27 -2.50
N ILE A 172 7.27 -0.35 -3.44
CA ILE A 172 6.29 0.20 -4.38
C ILE A 172 5.64 -0.90 -5.23
N GLN A 173 6.37 -1.96 -5.58
CA GLN A 173 5.80 -3.09 -6.34
C GLN A 173 4.85 -3.94 -5.47
N VAL A 174 5.21 -4.19 -4.20
CA VAL A 174 4.35 -4.89 -3.23
C VAL A 174 3.08 -4.08 -2.95
N LEU A 175 3.21 -2.79 -2.66
CA LEU A 175 2.08 -1.89 -2.42
C LEU A 175 1.14 -1.81 -3.64
N LYS A 176 1.67 -1.85 -4.87
CA LYS A 176 0.84 -1.94 -6.09
C LYS A 176 0.04 -3.23 -6.17
N GLN A 177 0.66 -4.37 -5.86
CA GLN A 177 -0.06 -5.66 -5.84
C GLN A 177 -1.12 -5.71 -4.74
N GLN A 178 -0.84 -5.16 -3.55
CA GLN A 178 -1.84 -5.04 -2.49
C GLN A 178 -3.02 -4.14 -2.90
N LEU A 179 -2.77 -3.01 -3.56
CA LEU A 179 -3.84 -2.16 -4.08
C LEU A 179 -4.65 -2.89 -5.18
N GLU A 180 -4.00 -3.62 -6.07
CA GLU A 180 -4.65 -4.42 -7.11
C GLU A 180 -5.59 -5.47 -6.49
N THR A 181 -5.11 -6.28 -5.53
CA THR A 181 -5.95 -7.29 -4.84
C THR A 181 -7.09 -6.67 -4.03
N ILE A 182 -6.89 -5.50 -3.42
CA ILE A 182 -7.97 -4.75 -2.76
C ILE A 182 -9.02 -4.30 -3.77
N THR A 183 -8.63 -3.75 -4.92
CA THR A 183 -9.59 -3.34 -5.95
C THR A 183 -10.37 -4.52 -6.56
N GLU A 184 -9.76 -5.70 -6.68
CA GLU A 184 -10.46 -6.94 -7.08
C GLU A 184 -11.44 -7.42 -6.00
N ALA A 185 -11.07 -7.34 -4.73
CA ALA A 185 -11.95 -7.66 -3.60
C ALA A 185 -13.14 -6.68 -3.51
N GLU A 186 -12.91 -5.38 -3.69
CA GLU A 186 -13.98 -4.38 -3.77
C GLU A 186 -14.91 -4.65 -4.96
N ALA A 187 -14.37 -4.95 -6.15
CA ALA A 187 -15.15 -5.24 -7.35
C ALA A 187 -15.99 -6.53 -7.24
N THR A 188 -15.54 -7.52 -6.47
CA THR A 188 -16.33 -8.74 -6.18
C THR A 188 -17.38 -8.48 -5.10
N HIS A 189 -17.05 -7.72 -4.05
CA HIS A 189 -18.03 -7.31 -3.04
C HIS A 189 -19.16 -6.45 -3.61
N THR A 190 -18.87 -5.51 -4.52
CA THR A 190 -19.90 -4.70 -5.17
C THR A 190 -20.86 -5.54 -6.02
N LYS A 191 -20.36 -6.55 -6.74
CA LYS A 191 -21.20 -7.48 -7.52
C LYS A 191 -22.13 -8.28 -6.61
N LEU A 192 -21.60 -8.88 -5.54
CA LEU A 192 -22.40 -9.62 -4.56
C LEU A 192 -23.48 -8.74 -3.90
N LEU A 193 -23.18 -7.46 -3.67
CA LEU A 193 -24.15 -6.48 -3.18
C LEU A 193 -25.22 -6.11 -4.23
N GLU A 194 -24.91 -6.16 -5.53
CA GLU A 194 -25.88 -5.96 -6.61
C GLU A 194 -26.75 -7.20 -6.82
N GLU A 195 -26.17 -8.39 -6.77
CA GLU A 195 -26.86 -9.70 -6.84
C GLU A 195 -27.88 -9.83 -5.69
N SER A 196 -27.46 -9.64 -4.44
CA SER A 196 -28.36 -9.69 -3.28
C SER A 196 -29.45 -8.60 -3.30
N LYS A 197 -29.20 -7.43 -3.90
CA LYS A 197 -30.25 -6.43 -4.15
C LYS A 197 -31.25 -6.88 -5.20
N ALA A 198 -30.81 -7.56 -6.26
CA ALA A 198 -31.68 -8.11 -7.29
C ALA A 198 -32.57 -9.24 -6.73
N GLU A 199 -32.00 -10.14 -5.91
CA GLU A 199 -32.76 -11.17 -5.18
C GLU A 199 -33.82 -10.56 -4.26
N LEU A 200 -33.48 -9.54 -3.48
CA LEU A 200 -34.44 -8.82 -2.61
C LEU A 200 -35.57 -8.14 -3.40
N LEU A 201 -35.30 -7.64 -4.61
CA LEU A 201 -36.33 -7.10 -5.50
C LEU A 201 -37.24 -8.21 -6.04
N SER A 202 -36.69 -9.33 -6.51
CA SER A 202 -37.45 -10.49 -6.97
C SER A 202 -38.36 -11.05 -5.87
N LEU A 203 -37.83 -11.26 -4.66
CA LEU A 203 -38.61 -11.73 -3.50
C LEU A 203 -39.72 -10.75 -3.10
N LYS A 204 -39.50 -9.44 -3.28
CA LYS A 204 -40.51 -8.41 -3.03
C LYS A 204 -41.63 -8.45 -4.09
N GLU A 205 -41.28 -8.66 -5.36
CA GLU A 205 -42.26 -8.82 -6.45
C GLU A 205 -43.08 -10.11 -6.26
N GLU A 206 -42.46 -11.22 -5.88
CA GLU A 206 -43.17 -12.45 -5.49
C GLU A 206 -44.11 -12.24 -4.30
N LEU A 207 -43.68 -11.51 -3.27
CA LEU A 207 -44.50 -11.23 -2.09
C LEU A 207 -45.73 -10.38 -2.47
N LEU A 208 -45.58 -9.40 -3.36
CA LEU A 208 -46.71 -8.62 -3.90
C LEU A 208 -47.67 -9.51 -4.70
N ALA A 209 -47.17 -10.37 -5.59
CA ALA A 209 -48.01 -11.31 -6.33
C ALA A 209 -48.76 -12.30 -5.42
N ARG A 210 -48.13 -12.74 -4.32
CA ARG A 210 -48.77 -13.56 -3.27
C ARG A 210 -49.81 -12.77 -2.46
N ALA A 211 -49.61 -11.46 -2.24
CA ALA A 211 -50.62 -10.62 -1.61
C ALA A 211 -51.87 -10.47 -2.51
N GLU A 212 -51.69 -10.29 -3.81
CA GLU A 212 -52.79 -10.22 -4.80
C GLU A 212 -53.56 -11.55 -4.95
N THR A 213 -52.91 -12.71 -4.77
CA THR A 213 -53.65 -13.99 -4.73
C THR A 213 -54.43 -14.15 -3.43
N ILE A 214 -53.86 -13.74 -2.29
CA ILE A 214 -54.55 -13.74 -0.99
C ILE A 214 -55.78 -12.81 -1.02
N GLU A 215 -55.67 -11.60 -1.58
CA GLU A 215 -56.80 -10.66 -1.68
C GLU A 215 -57.93 -11.24 -2.55
N ARG A 216 -57.60 -11.87 -3.69
CA ARG A 216 -58.59 -12.57 -4.53
C ARG A 216 -59.27 -13.74 -3.79
N LEU A 217 -58.52 -14.53 -3.03
CA LEU A 217 -59.10 -15.59 -2.19
C LEU A 217 -60.01 -15.02 -1.09
N GLN A 218 -59.66 -13.89 -0.47
CA GLN A 218 -60.51 -13.20 0.50
C GLN A 218 -61.79 -12.60 -0.10
N VAL A 219 -61.78 -12.20 -1.37
CA VAL A 219 -63.02 -11.86 -2.11
C VAL A 219 -63.87 -13.13 -2.28
N HIS A 220 -63.28 -14.20 -2.78
CA HIS A 220 -64.01 -15.44 -3.06
C HIS A 220 -64.62 -16.09 -1.80
N VAL A 221 -63.91 -16.09 -0.67
CA VAL A 221 -64.46 -16.55 0.62
C VAL A 221 -65.70 -15.75 1.01
N ARG A 222 -65.67 -14.41 0.89
CA ARG A 222 -66.84 -13.56 1.19
C ARG A 222 -68.02 -13.81 0.24
N GLU A 223 -67.75 -14.11 -1.03
CA GLU A 223 -68.79 -14.48 -2.00
C GLU A 223 -69.46 -15.82 -1.64
N VAL A 224 -68.65 -16.82 -1.25
CA VAL A 224 -69.14 -18.13 -0.79
C VAL A 224 -69.91 -18.01 0.53
N GLU A 225 -69.42 -17.24 1.50
CA GLU A 225 -70.13 -16.95 2.76
C GLU A 225 -71.48 -16.27 2.49
N LYS A 226 -71.53 -15.28 1.59
CA LYS A 226 -72.77 -14.62 1.18
C LYS A 226 -73.74 -15.61 0.54
N GLY A 227 -73.29 -16.39 -0.44
CA GLY A 227 -74.12 -17.41 -1.09
C GLY A 227 -74.60 -18.50 -0.12
N GLN A 228 -73.81 -18.83 0.91
CA GLN A 228 -74.21 -19.76 1.97
C GLN A 228 -75.30 -19.18 2.89
N ILE A 229 -75.31 -17.86 3.12
CA ILE A 229 -76.39 -17.18 3.84
C ILE A 229 -77.67 -17.20 3.00
N GLU A 230 -77.58 -16.79 1.73
CA GLU A 230 -78.72 -16.76 0.80
C GLU A 230 -79.36 -18.16 0.65
N ALA A 231 -78.56 -19.21 0.47
CA ALA A 231 -79.05 -20.59 0.37
C ALA A 231 -79.67 -21.13 1.69
N LYS A 232 -79.26 -20.60 2.86
CA LYS A 232 -79.90 -20.93 4.14
C LYS A 232 -81.25 -20.24 4.27
N GLU A 233 -81.32 -18.95 3.91
CA GLU A 233 -82.57 -18.19 3.91
C GLU A 233 -83.61 -18.83 2.97
N GLU A 234 -83.22 -19.22 1.75
CA GLU A 234 -84.07 -19.98 0.83
C GLU A 234 -84.52 -21.34 1.40
N SER A 235 -83.63 -22.06 2.09
CA SER A 235 -83.96 -23.33 2.75
C SER A 235 -84.95 -23.16 3.91
N ASP A 236 -84.82 -22.09 4.69
CA ASP A 236 -85.73 -21.77 5.80
C ASP A 236 -87.11 -21.32 5.26
N GLU A 237 -87.14 -20.55 4.17
CA GLU A 237 -88.39 -20.21 3.45
C GLU A 237 -89.08 -21.45 2.89
N GLN A 238 -88.35 -22.37 2.24
CA GLN A 238 -88.88 -23.64 1.76
C GLN A 238 -89.40 -24.51 2.92
N GLY A 239 -88.71 -24.51 4.06
CA GLY A 239 -89.16 -25.17 5.29
C GLY A 239 -90.49 -24.61 5.81
N GLN A 240 -90.66 -23.28 5.81
CA GLN A 240 -91.92 -22.63 6.18
C GLN A 240 -93.05 -22.96 5.20
N GLN A 241 -92.78 -22.92 3.88
CA GLN A 241 -93.76 -23.31 2.85
C GLN A 241 -94.19 -24.77 2.98
N LEU A 242 -93.24 -25.68 3.26
CA LEU A 242 -93.52 -27.09 3.51
C LEU A 242 -94.46 -27.28 4.71
N GLU A 243 -94.26 -26.54 5.80
CA GLU A 243 -95.09 -26.67 7.00
C GLU A 243 -96.50 -26.08 6.81
N ILE A 244 -96.62 -24.99 6.04
CA ILE A 244 -97.91 -24.48 5.59
C ILE A 244 -98.63 -25.55 4.73
N ALA A 245 -97.91 -26.23 3.84
CA ALA A 245 -98.48 -27.31 3.02
C ALA A 245 -98.90 -28.53 3.87
N LYS A 246 -98.11 -28.95 4.85
CA LYS A 246 -98.48 -30.03 5.79
C LYS A 246 -99.75 -29.70 6.57
N THR A 247 -99.81 -28.53 7.21
CA THR A 247 -101.00 -28.12 7.99
C THR A 247 -102.24 -27.91 7.13
N ALA A 248 -102.08 -27.62 5.82
CA ALA A 248 -103.19 -27.63 4.86
C ALA A 248 -103.65 -29.05 4.52
N ILE A 249 -102.72 -30.01 4.35
CA ILE A 249 -103.03 -31.43 4.13
C ILE A 249 -103.74 -32.03 5.34
N GLU A 250 -103.30 -31.73 6.57
CA GLU A 250 -103.96 -32.18 7.81
C GLU A 250 -105.42 -31.70 7.87
N LYS A 251 -105.69 -30.42 7.58
CA LYS A 251 -107.07 -29.89 7.51
C LYS A 251 -107.92 -30.55 6.43
N LEU A 252 -107.32 -30.91 5.30
CA LEU A 252 -108.02 -31.67 4.25
C LEU A 252 -108.32 -33.10 4.71
N GLN A 253 -107.41 -33.75 5.43
CA GLN A 253 -107.64 -35.08 6.02
C GLN A 253 -108.76 -35.04 7.07
N GLU A 254 -108.77 -34.04 7.97
CA GLU A 254 -109.88 -33.81 8.91
C GLU A 254 -111.22 -33.63 8.18
N SER A 255 -111.23 -32.80 7.12
CA SER A 255 -112.42 -32.60 6.29
C SER A 255 -112.87 -33.87 5.56
N ILE A 256 -111.94 -34.74 5.15
CA ILE A 256 -112.25 -36.03 4.54
C ILE A 256 -112.90 -36.94 5.58
N CYS A 257 -112.32 -37.10 6.78
CA CYS A 257 -112.92 -37.91 7.84
C CYS A 257 -114.32 -37.42 8.27
N LEU A 258 -114.55 -36.10 8.31
CA LEU A 258 -115.89 -35.54 8.54
C LEU A 258 -116.87 -35.93 7.43
N LYS A 259 -116.44 -35.88 6.16
CA LYS A 259 -117.28 -36.27 5.02
C LYS A 259 -117.52 -37.77 4.94
N GLU A 260 -116.56 -38.60 5.32
CA GLU A 260 -116.72 -40.04 5.50
C GLU A 260 -117.76 -40.35 6.58
N ALA A 261 -117.72 -39.66 7.72
CA ALA A 261 -118.72 -39.80 8.79
C ALA A 261 -120.13 -39.35 8.36
N GLU A 262 -120.26 -38.22 7.64
CA GLU A 262 -121.53 -37.79 7.05
C GLU A 262 -122.08 -38.80 6.04
N LEU A 263 -121.21 -39.36 5.21
CA LEU A 263 -121.56 -40.35 4.18
C LEU A 263 -122.03 -41.66 4.84
N GLU A 264 -121.36 -42.11 5.90
CA GLU A 264 -121.75 -43.30 6.65
C GLU A 264 -123.08 -43.09 7.40
N ALA A 265 -123.29 -41.92 7.99
CA ALA A 265 -124.59 -41.54 8.54
C ALA A 265 -125.69 -41.49 7.45
N SER A 266 -125.35 -41.09 6.21
CA SER A 266 -126.28 -41.14 5.09
C SER A 266 -126.60 -42.57 4.65
N ARG A 267 -125.60 -43.46 4.58
CA ARG A 267 -125.80 -44.89 4.32
C ARG A 267 -126.71 -45.53 5.36
N ALA A 268 -126.51 -45.22 6.64
CA ALA A 268 -127.39 -45.70 7.72
C ALA A 268 -128.85 -45.21 7.58
N ARG A 269 -129.07 -43.94 7.17
CA ARG A 269 -130.42 -43.44 6.85
C ARG A 269 -131.05 -44.15 5.66
N VAL A 270 -130.28 -44.42 4.60
CA VAL A 270 -130.76 -45.15 3.42
C VAL A 270 -131.18 -46.57 3.82
N SER A 271 -130.36 -47.27 4.60
CA SER A 271 -130.68 -48.61 5.12
C SER A 271 -131.96 -48.63 5.98
N LEU A 272 -132.17 -47.63 6.85
CA LEU A 272 -133.42 -47.48 7.60
C LEU A 272 -134.62 -47.21 6.68
N LEU A 273 -134.46 -46.39 5.64
CA LEU A 273 -135.53 -46.13 4.66
C LEU A 273 -135.88 -47.40 3.89
N GLU A 274 -134.89 -48.16 3.41
CA GLU A 274 -135.07 -49.47 2.78
C GLU A 274 -135.82 -50.46 3.70
N GLU A 275 -135.50 -50.47 5.00
CA GLU A 275 -136.23 -51.27 5.99
C GLU A 275 -137.69 -50.80 6.20
N THR A 276 -137.95 -49.48 6.17
CA THR A 276 -139.33 -48.95 6.26
C THR A 276 -140.15 -49.19 5.00
N VAL A 277 -139.53 -49.13 3.80
CA VAL A 277 -140.17 -49.49 2.53
C VAL A 277 -140.52 -50.98 2.55
N SER A 278 -139.61 -51.82 3.02
CA SER A 278 -139.84 -53.27 3.21
C SER A 278 -140.99 -53.57 4.18
N LYS A 279 -141.23 -52.70 5.17
CA LYS A 279 -142.37 -52.81 6.12
C LYS A 279 -143.68 -52.25 5.58
N LEU A 280 -143.65 -51.26 4.67
CA LEU A 280 -144.84 -50.71 4.03
C LEU A 280 -145.40 -51.58 2.89
N GLN A 281 -144.61 -52.53 2.37
CA GLN A 281 -145.04 -53.48 1.34
C GLN A 281 -145.75 -54.75 1.89
N GLN A 282 -146.23 -54.75 3.14
CA GLN A 282 -146.90 -55.90 3.80
C GLN A 282 -148.41 -55.71 4.04
N VAL A 283 -149.17 -55.16 3.08
CA VAL A 283 -150.65 -55.21 3.06
C VAL A 283 -151.16 -55.52 1.65
N ASP A 284 -152.02 -56.54 1.52
CA ASP A 284 -152.49 -57.21 0.27
C ASP A 284 -153.32 -56.32 -0.69
N GLY A 285 -153.49 -56.59 -2.00
CA GLY A 285 -152.94 -57.64 -2.88
C GLY A 285 -153.67 -57.71 -4.27
N ASN A 286 -153.04 -58.29 -5.30
CA ASN A 286 -153.53 -58.60 -6.69
C ASN A 286 -153.93 -57.38 -7.59
N ASN A 287 -153.88 -57.41 -8.94
CA ASN A 287 -153.85 -58.52 -9.92
C ASN A 287 -153.18 -58.14 -11.29
N GLU A 288 -152.69 -59.15 -12.02
CA GLU A 288 -152.55 -59.29 -13.52
C GLU A 288 -152.10 -58.11 -14.44
N ALA A 289 -151.02 -58.30 -15.23
CA ALA A 289 -151.09 -58.70 -16.67
C ALA A 289 -149.80 -58.46 -17.51
N VAL A 290 -149.24 -59.56 -18.05
CA VAL A 290 -148.65 -59.71 -19.41
C VAL A 290 -147.23 -59.17 -19.77
N GLU A 291 -146.43 -60.10 -20.34
CA GLU A 291 -145.25 -60.02 -21.22
C GLU A 291 -143.86 -59.45 -20.78
N SER A 292 -142.95 -60.42 -20.56
CA SER A 292 -141.68 -60.65 -21.28
C SER A 292 -140.54 -59.61 -21.38
N SER A 293 -139.32 -60.17 -21.43
CA SER A 293 -138.10 -59.56 -21.98
C SER A 293 -137.34 -58.52 -21.14
N ALA A 294 -136.92 -58.91 -19.93
CA ALA A 294 -135.73 -58.34 -19.28
C ALA A 294 -134.91 -59.39 -18.50
N PHE A 295 -135.57 -60.39 -17.92
CA PHE A 295 -134.88 -61.50 -17.23
C PHE A 295 -134.12 -62.42 -18.19
N HIS A 296 -134.46 -62.44 -19.49
CA HIS A 296 -133.61 -63.08 -20.49
C HIS A 296 -132.31 -62.29 -20.66
N VAL A 297 -132.37 -60.95 -20.73
CA VAL A 297 -131.19 -60.08 -20.86
C VAL A 297 -130.30 -60.16 -19.62
N GLU A 298 -130.82 -60.14 -18.40
CA GLU A 298 -129.97 -60.18 -17.19
C GLU A 298 -129.46 -61.61 -16.88
N MET A 299 -130.25 -62.65 -17.19
CA MET A 299 -129.78 -64.03 -17.08
C MET A 299 -128.83 -64.41 -18.24
N GLU A 300 -128.98 -63.86 -19.44
CA GLU A 300 -127.99 -63.95 -20.52
C GLU A 300 -126.80 -63.05 -20.29
N ARG A 301 -126.93 -61.93 -19.58
CA ARG A 301 -125.78 -61.12 -19.15
C ARG A 301 -124.98 -61.88 -18.10
N LEU A 302 -125.61 -62.41 -17.05
CA LEU A 302 -124.93 -63.27 -16.09
C LEU A 302 -124.42 -64.59 -16.70
N ARG A 303 -125.10 -65.16 -17.70
CA ARG A 303 -124.63 -66.34 -18.43
C ARG A 303 -123.50 -66.00 -19.39
N SER A 304 -123.50 -64.82 -20.02
CA SER A 304 -122.42 -64.28 -20.85
C SER A 304 -121.21 -63.86 -20.02
N ASP A 305 -121.43 -63.32 -18.82
CA ASP A 305 -120.38 -62.97 -17.86
C ASP A 305 -119.78 -64.25 -17.27
N LEU A 306 -120.60 -65.29 -17.04
CA LEU A 306 -120.12 -66.63 -16.67
C LEU A 306 -119.42 -67.34 -17.85
N GLU A 307 -119.90 -67.21 -19.09
CA GLU A 307 -119.31 -67.80 -20.30
C GLU A 307 -118.01 -67.09 -20.67
N THR A 308 -117.92 -65.77 -20.51
CA THR A 308 -116.66 -65.00 -20.68
C THR A 308 -115.69 -65.28 -19.54
N ALA A 309 -116.15 -65.40 -18.29
CA ALA A 309 -115.31 -65.87 -17.19
C ALA A 309 -114.85 -67.32 -17.38
N TRP A 310 -115.68 -68.20 -17.95
CA TRP A 310 -115.33 -69.58 -18.30
C TRP A 310 -114.37 -69.64 -19.49
N ASN A 311 -114.52 -68.77 -20.48
CA ASN A 311 -113.59 -68.64 -21.60
C ASN A 311 -112.25 -68.04 -21.14
N VAL A 312 -112.24 -67.03 -20.26
CA VAL A 312 -111.01 -66.52 -19.63
C VAL A 312 -110.38 -67.58 -18.74
N LYS A 313 -111.17 -68.34 -17.97
CA LYS A 313 -110.68 -69.45 -17.14
C LYS A 313 -110.07 -70.56 -18.01
N THR A 314 -110.73 -71.00 -19.08
CA THR A 314 -110.20 -72.04 -19.97
C THR A 314 -109.04 -71.55 -20.82
N GLU A 315 -108.97 -70.26 -21.15
CA GLU A 315 -107.79 -69.65 -21.79
C GLU A 315 -106.62 -69.51 -20.80
N LEU A 316 -106.90 -69.21 -19.53
CA LEU A 316 -105.91 -69.27 -18.44
C LEU A 316 -105.46 -70.70 -18.15
N GLU A 317 -106.36 -71.69 -18.16
CA GLU A 317 -106.00 -73.11 -18.02
C GLU A 317 -105.19 -73.59 -19.22
N LYS A 318 -105.50 -73.16 -20.45
CA LYS A 318 -104.63 -73.37 -21.62
C LYS A 318 -103.28 -72.68 -21.46
N LYS A 319 -103.22 -71.45 -20.93
CA LYS A 319 -101.95 -70.74 -20.71
C LYS A 319 -101.14 -71.33 -19.57
N VAL A 320 -101.77 -71.82 -18.51
CA VAL A 320 -101.13 -72.58 -17.45
C VAL A 320 -100.59 -73.88 -18.04
N HIS A 321 -101.38 -74.62 -18.82
CA HIS A 321 -100.92 -75.85 -19.47
C HIS A 321 -99.84 -75.61 -20.54
N GLN A 322 -99.87 -74.46 -21.23
CA GLN A 322 -98.81 -74.02 -22.13
C GLN A 322 -97.53 -73.64 -21.37
N LEU A 323 -97.66 -72.97 -20.22
CA LEU A 323 -96.53 -72.67 -19.33
C LEU A 323 -95.99 -73.93 -18.64
N GLU A 324 -96.85 -74.90 -18.30
CA GLU A 324 -96.47 -76.22 -17.78
C GLU A 324 -95.72 -77.02 -18.85
N THR A 325 -96.22 -77.08 -20.09
CA THR A 325 -95.49 -77.75 -21.19
C THR A 325 -94.21 -77.01 -21.58
N GLU A 326 -94.16 -75.68 -21.48
CA GLU A 326 -92.90 -74.93 -21.58
C GLU A 326 -91.97 -75.19 -20.38
N HIS A 327 -92.50 -75.40 -19.18
CA HIS A 327 -91.71 -75.73 -17.98
C HIS A 327 -91.17 -77.16 -18.07
N GLU A 328 -91.97 -78.13 -18.50
CA GLU A 328 -91.56 -79.51 -18.78
C GLU A 328 -90.57 -79.57 -19.96
N SER A 329 -90.74 -78.74 -20.98
CA SER A 329 -89.76 -78.58 -22.06
C SER A 329 -88.45 -77.97 -21.55
N LYS A 330 -88.51 -76.94 -20.71
CA LYS A 330 -87.32 -76.33 -20.09
C LYS A 330 -86.66 -77.24 -19.06
N ASP A 331 -87.42 -78.06 -18.34
CA ASP A 331 -86.92 -79.10 -17.43
C ASP A 331 -86.31 -80.27 -18.21
N ALA A 332 -86.85 -80.60 -19.39
CA ALA A 332 -86.26 -81.58 -20.29
C ALA A 332 -84.96 -81.05 -20.91
N GLU A 333 -84.91 -79.77 -21.33
CA GLU A 333 -83.69 -79.09 -21.76
C GLU A 333 -82.66 -78.99 -20.62
N LEU A 334 -83.10 -78.64 -19.40
CA LEU A 334 -82.24 -78.52 -18.23
C LEU A 334 -81.72 -79.89 -17.76
N ASN A 335 -82.53 -80.95 -17.81
CA ASN A 335 -82.09 -82.32 -17.56
C ASN A 335 -81.20 -82.87 -18.69
N ASN A 336 -81.41 -82.48 -19.95
CA ASN A 336 -80.49 -82.81 -21.05
C ASN A 336 -79.13 -82.08 -20.89
N LEU A 337 -79.13 -80.81 -20.47
CA LEU A 337 -77.91 -80.07 -20.11
C LEU A 337 -77.20 -80.68 -18.90
N LYS A 338 -77.96 -81.09 -17.87
CA LYS A 338 -77.43 -81.77 -16.68
C LYS A 338 -76.81 -83.13 -17.01
N LYS A 339 -77.47 -83.89 -17.89
CA LYS A 339 -76.97 -85.18 -18.39
C LYS A 339 -75.74 -85.03 -19.30
N LEU A 340 -75.60 -83.90 -20.01
CA LEU A 340 -74.39 -83.57 -20.76
C LEU A 340 -73.22 -83.15 -19.85
N LEU A 341 -73.50 -82.77 -18.60
CA LEU A 341 -72.51 -82.36 -17.60
C LEU A 341 -72.03 -83.53 -16.71
N GLU A 342 -72.84 -84.59 -16.54
CA GLU A 342 -72.51 -85.73 -15.67
C GLU A 342 -71.65 -86.83 -16.34
N GLU A 343 -71.42 -86.80 -17.66
CA GLU A 343 -70.46 -87.71 -18.30
C GLU A 343 -69.03 -87.14 -18.36
N LYS A 344 -68.25 -87.55 -17.35
CA LYS A 344 -66.77 -87.55 -17.21
C LYS A 344 -66.09 -86.30 -16.57
N PRO A 345 -64.95 -86.51 -15.86
CA PRO A 345 -64.98 -86.29 -14.41
C PRO A 345 -63.81 -85.45 -13.84
N GLY A 346 -63.97 -84.91 -12.62
CA GLY A 346 -62.82 -84.45 -11.83
C GLY A 346 -63.15 -83.47 -10.69
N THR A 347 -63.09 -83.99 -9.45
CA THR A 347 -62.70 -83.27 -8.21
C THR A 347 -63.39 -81.94 -7.83
N GLU A 348 -64.38 -82.10 -6.95
CA GLU A 348 -64.50 -81.43 -5.63
C GLU A 348 -64.94 -79.96 -5.48
N SER A 349 -65.97 -79.82 -4.60
CA SER A 349 -66.24 -78.70 -3.69
C SER A 349 -66.95 -77.46 -4.24
N ASP A 350 -68.26 -77.61 -4.52
CA ASP A 350 -69.17 -76.50 -4.79
C ASP A 350 -69.66 -75.83 -3.48
N VAL A 351 -69.43 -74.52 -3.33
CA VAL A 351 -69.91 -73.67 -2.22
C VAL A 351 -70.89 -72.65 -2.81
N PRO A 352 -72.02 -72.30 -2.16
CA PRO A 352 -73.11 -71.59 -2.82
C PRO A 352 -72.72 -70.30 -3.56
N VAL A 353 -73.13 -70.23 -4.83
CA VAL A 353 -72.86 -69.15 -5.82
C VAL A 353 -72.90 -67.70 -5.30
N PRO A 354 -73.82 -67.28 -4.38
CA PRO A 354 -73.80 -65.91 -3.86
C PRO A 354 -72.53 -65.57 -3.08
N ILE A 355 -71.91 -66.55 -2.41
CA ILE A 355 -70.70 -66.35 -1.60
C ILE A 355 -69.48 -66.15 -2.49
N GLN A 356 -69.45 -66.79 -3.66
CA GLN A 356 -68.35 -66.69 -4.64
C GLN A 356 -68.15 -65.25 -5.13
N ALA A 357 -69.22 -64.60 -5.61
CA ALA A 357 -69.19 -63.23 -6.11
C ALA A 357 -68.87 -62.21 -5.00
N ASP A 358 -69.36 -62.46 -3.79
CA ASP A 358 -69.09 -61.64 -2.61
C ASP A 358 -67.62 -61.75 -2.16
N LEU A 359 -66.98 -62.92 -2.37
CA LEU A 359 -65.54 -63.12 -2.17
C LEU A 359 -64.71 -62.42 -3.26
N GLU A 360 -65.14 -62.53 -4.51
CA GLU A 360 -64.45 -61.96 -5.68
C GLU A 360 -64.44 -60.42 -5.66
N THR A 361 -65.55 -59.79 -5.27
CA THR A 361 -65.62 -58.33 -5.08
C THR A 361 -64.79 -57.85 -3.90
N LYS A 362 -64.71 -58.61 -2.79
CA LYS A 362 -63.79 -58.34 -1.67
C LYS A 362 -62.33 -58.48 -2.09
N MET A 363 -62.02 -59.47 -2.92
CA MET A 363 -60.67 -59.66 -3.45
C MET A 363 -60.26 -58.50 -4.38
N MET A 364 -61.14 -58.09 -5.30
CA MET A 364 -60.90 -56.91 -6.16
C MET A 364 -60.67 -55.63 -5.34
N LYS A 365 -61.47 -55.37 -4.28
CA LYS A 365 -61.25 -54.25 -3.35
C LYS A 365 -59.88 -54.35 -2.67
N SER A 366 -59.52 -55.51 -2.13
CA SER A 366 -58.19 -55.68 -1.51
C SER A 366 -57.04 -55.47 -2.50
N ILE A 367 -57.23 -55.78 -3.79
CA ILE A 367 -56.23 -55.53 -4.84
C ILE A 367 -56.11 -54.02 -5.14
N THR A 368 -57.22 -53.28 -5.19
CA THR A 368 -57.17 -51.80 -5.35
C THR A 368 -56.53 -51.15 -4.12
N ASP A 369 -56.92 -51.55 -2.91
CA ASP A 369 -56.37 -51.00 -1.66
C ASP A 369 -54.85 -51.24 -1.57
N ILE A 370 -54.37 -52.44 -1.97
CA ILE A 370 -52.93 -52.76 -2.04
C ILE A 370 -52.22 -51.93 -3.10
N ALA A 371 -52.86 -51.62 -4.23
CA ALA A 371 -52.28 -50.78 -5.28
C ALA A 371 -52.16 -49.32 -4.83
N GLU A 372 -53.19 -48.77 -4.18
CA GLU A 372 -53.18 -47.42 -3.60
C GLU A 372 -52.14 -47.29 -2.49
N LEU A 373 -52.06 -48.26 -1.57
CA LEU A 373 -51.04 -48.28 -0.52
C LEU A 373 -49.62 -48.35 -1.10
N LYS A 374 -49.40 -49.08 -2.21
CA LYS A 374 -48.09 -49.12 -2.90
C LYS A 374 -47.75 -47.80 -3.58
N ALA A 375 -48.72 -47.14 -4.21
CA ALA A 375 -48.52 -45.81 -4.79
C ALA A 375 -48.14 -44.80 -3.70
N SER A 376 -48.93 -44.75 -2.61
CA SER A 376 -48.64 -43.87 -1.48
C SER A 376 -47.30 -44.18 -0.79
N LEU A 377 -46.86 -45.44 -0.76
CA LEU A 377 -45.53 -45.80 -0.24
C LEU A 377 -44.42 -45.26 -1.14
N MET A 378 -44.56 -45.42 -2.46
CA MET A 378 -43.58 -44.96 -3.45
C MET A 378 -43.46 -43.42 -3.45
N ASP A 379 -44.58 -42.71 -3.34
CA ASP A 379 -44.58 -41.25 -3.19
C ASP A 379 -43.85 -40.80 -1.92
N LYS A 380 -44.04 -41.52 -0.80
CA LYS A 380 -43.34 -41.25 0.47
C LYS A 380 -41.85 -41.61 0.42
N GLU A 381 -41.48 -42.66 -0.32
CA GLU A 381 -40.08 -43.03 -0.55
C GLU A 381 -39.35 -41.97 -1.39
N ASN A 382 -40.00 -41.44 -2.44
CA ASN A 382 -39.51 -40.31 -3.23
C ASN A 382 -39.38 -39.02 -2.39
N GLU A 383 -40.37 -38.71 -1.54
CA GLU A 383 -40.31 -37.54 -0.64
C GLU A 383 -39.16 -37.65 0.37
N LEU A 384 -38.91 -38.84 0.93
CA LEU A 384 -37.76 -39.09 1.80
C LEU A 384 -36.42 -38.98 1.06
N GLN A 385 -36.32 -39.45 -0.17
CA GLN A 385 -35.12 -39.31 -0.99
C GLN A 385 -34.80 -37.84 -1.29
N ASN A 386 -35.81 -37.05 -1.68
CA ASN A 386 -35.66 -35.60 -1.89
C ASN A 386 -35.20 -34.87 -0.61
N LEU A 387 -35.78 -35.22 0.55
CA LEU A 387 -35.39 -34.64 1.84
C LEU A 387 -33.97 -35.03 2.27
N LEU A 388 -33.49 -36.23 1.91
CA LEU A 388 -32.10 -36.64 2.15
C LEU A 388 -31.13 -35.80 1.31
N GLU A 389 -31.42 -35.63 0.02
CA GLU A 389 -30.60 -34.82 -0.90
C GLU A 389 -30.56 -33.34 -0.47
N GLU A 390 -31.70 -32.77 -0.05
CA GLU A 390 -31.76 -31.42 0.53
C GLU A 390 -30.90 -31.30 1.80
N ASN A 391 -30.94 -32.31 2.69
CA ASN A 391 -30.16 -32.32 3.92
C ASN A 391 -28.64 -32.38 3.63
N GLU A 392 -28.22 -33.19 2.66
CA GLU A 392 -26.82 -33.23 2.21
C GLU A 392 -26.38 -31.89 1.61
N MET A 393 -27.21 -31.27 0.76
CA MET A 393 -26.93 -29.92 0.23
C MET A 393 -26.78 -28.89 1.36
N LEU A 394 -27.75 -28.78 2.26
CA LEU A 394 -27.72 -27.84 3.39
C LEU A 394 -26.49 -28.07 4.30
N LYS A 395 -26.08 -29.33 4.51
CA LYS A 395 -24.88 -29.68 5.27
C LYS A 395 -23.60 -29.21 4.57
N THR A 396 -23.48 -29.40 3.25
CA THR A 396 -22.32 -28.88 2.50
C THR A 396 -22.29 -27.35 2.45
N GLU A 397 -23.45 -26.69 2.32
CA GLU A 397 -23.55 -25.23 2.30
C GLU A 397 -23.21 -24.63 3.67
N THR A 398 -23.67 -25.26 4.76
CA THR A 398 -23.32 -24.88 6.14
C THR A 398 -21.82 -25.00 6.37
N SER A 399 -21.22 -26.14 6.03
CA SER A 399 -19.77 -26.35 6.15
C SER A 399 -18.95 -25.36 5.31
N LYS A 400 -19.44 -25.02 4.11
CA LYS A 400 -18.84 -23.97 3.27
C LYS A 400 -18.89 -22.61 3.95
N LYS A 401 -20.07 -22.18 4.44
CA LYS A 401 -20.28 -20.91 5.17
C LYS A 401 -19.40 -20.82 6.42
N GLU A 402 -19.27 -21.90 7.18
CA GLU A 402 -18.34 -22.00 8.32
C GLU A 402 -16.89 -21.77 7.87
N SER A 403 -16.43 -22.46 6.82
CA SER A 403 -15.06 -22.29 6.30
C SER A 403 -14.77 -20.88 5.78
N GLU A 404 -15.76 -20.22 5.18
CA GLU A 404 -15.66 -18.82 4.74
C GLU A 404 -15.64 -17.85 5.91
N SER A 405 -16.40 -18.14 6.99
CA SER A 405 -16.34 -17.34 8.22
C SER A 405 -14.97 -17.44 8.88
N LEU A 406 -14.38 -18.63 8.97
CA LEU A 406 -13.05 -18.84 9.54
C LEU A 406 -11.97 -18.10 8.75
N LYS A 407 -12.00 -18.16 7.41
CA LYS A 407 -11.09 -17.39 6.54
C LYS A 407 -11.22 -15.88 6.74
N LYS A 408 -12.45 -15.36 6.94
CA LYS A 408 -12.69 -13.95 7.24
C LYS A 408 -12.11 -13.56 8.61
N TYR A 409 -12.28 -14.40 9.64
CA TYR A 409 -11.66 -14.17 10.95
C TYR A 409 -10.12 -14.21 10.88
N GLU A 410 -9.54 -15.17 10.16
CA GLU A 410 -8.09 -15.29 9.97
C GLU A 410 -7.50 -14.06 9.25
N ALA A 411 -8.15 -13.58 8.19
CA ALA A 411 -7.76 -12.36 7.49
C ALA A 411 -7.79 -11.12 8.41
N VAL A 412 -8.86 -10.94 9.20
CA VAL A 412 -8.98 -9.83 10.17
C VAL A 412 -7.90 -9.91 11.27
N VAL A 413 -7.52 -11.12 11.70
CA VAL A 413 -6.41 -11.30 12.66
C VAL A 413 -5.07 -10.88 12.03
N ALA A 414 -4.80 -11.29 10.79
CA ALA A 414 -3.57 -10.91 10.07
C ALA A 414 -3.47 -9.39 9.83
N GLU A 415 -4.56 -8.74 9.43
CA GLU A 415 -4.64 -7.27 9.30
C GLU A 415 -4.38 -6.56 10.64
N LEU A 416 -4.94 -7.08 11.73
CA LEU A 416 -4.77 -6.53 13.08
C LEU A 416 -3.33 -6.70 13.61
N GLU A 417 -2.62 -7.77 13.24
CA GLU A 417 -1.20 -7.94 13.55
C GLU A 417 -0.31 -6.99 12.74
N LEU A 418 -0.59 -6.80 11.44
CA LEU A 418 0.09 -5.80 10.61
C LEU A 418 -0.12 -4.37 11.13
N ALA A 419 -1.35 -4.02 11.54
CA ALA A 419 -1.65 -2.72 12.12
C ALA A 419 -0.87 -2.47 13.44
N LYS A 420 -0.76 -3.48 14.30
CA LYS A 420 0.05 -3.41 15.54
C LYS A 420 1.54 -3.24 15.25
N ALA A 421 2.08 -3.90 14.22
CA ALA A 421 3.48 -3.73 13.83
C ALA A 421 3.75 -2.28 13.35
N ALA A 422 2.85 -1.70 12.56
CA ALA A 422 2.92 -0.31 12.13
C ALA A 422 2.80 0.69 13.30
N GLU A 423 1.92 0.42 14.28
CA GLU A 423 1.83 1.21 15.52
C GLU A 423 3.16 1.18 16.30
N GLN A 424 3.80 0.01 16.41
CA GLN A 424 5.08 -0.11 17.11
C GLN A 424 6.22 0.62 16.39
N ASP A 425 6.33 0.53 15.06
CA ASP A 425 7.33 1.28 14.29
C ASP A 425 7.14 2.80 14.42
N THR A 426 5.92 3.29 14.23
CA THR A 426 5.62 4.72 14.37
C THR A 426 5.89 5.22 15.79
N ARG A 427 5.62 4.41 16.82
CA ARG A 427 5.97 4.70 18.21
C ARG A 427 7.48 4.76 18.45
N MET A 428 8.27 3.86 17.87
CA MET A 428 9.74 3.91 17.95
C MET A 428 10.29 5.16 17.25
N ARG A 429 9.82 5.48 16.05
CA ARG A 429 10.19 6.71 15.31
C ARG A 429 9.86 7.97 16.12
N LEU A 430 8.70 8.03 16.76
CA LEU A 430 8.32 9.14 17.64
C LEU A 430 9.27 9.28 18.83
N GLY A 431 9.74 8.16 19.40
CA GLY A 431 10.80 8.15 20.41
C GLY A 431 12.09 8.84 19.93
N TYR A 432 12.61 8.45 18.78
CA TYR A 432 13.82 9.08 18.21
C TYR A 432 13.63 10.57 17.89
N VAL A 433 12.48 10.96 17.34
CA VAL A 433 12.18 12.37 17.01
C VAL A 433 12.06 13.22 18.27
N THR A 434 11.42 12.72 19.32
CA THR A 434 11.30 13.44 20.60
C THR A 434 12.65 13.56 21.31
N GLU A 435 13.48 12.51 21.31
CA GLU A 435 14.85 12.59 21.82
C GLU A 435 15.73 13.61 21.08
N GLU A 436 15.65 13.68 19.74
CA GLU A 436 16.46 14.64 18.99
C GLU A 436 15.92 16.07 19.12
N ALA A 437 14.61 16.26 19.27
CA ALA A 437 14.03 17.54 19.65
C ALA A 437 14.56 18.01 21.02
N ASP A 438 14.61 17.12 22.01
CA ASP A 438 15.19 17.39 23.34
C ASP A 438 16.68 17.72 23.27
N LYS A 439 17.48 16.95 22.50
CA LYS A 439 18.90 17.24 22.27
C LYS A 439 19.08 18.60 21.61
N SER A 440 18.26 18.93 20.62
CA SER A 440 18.26 20.23 19.94
C SER A 440 17.89 21.39 20.87
N SER A 441 16.85 21.22 21.69
CA SER A 441 16.44 22.18 22.72
C SER A 441 17.58 22.45 23.72
N ARG A 442 18.25 21.40 24.21
CA ARG A 442 19.43 21.55 25.10
C ARG A 442 20.61 22.25 24.42
N ARG A 443 20.82 22.05 23.11
CA ARG A 443 21.85 22.78 22.33
C ARG A 443 21.47 24.27 22.21
N ALA A 444 20.21 24.57 21.87
CA ALA A 444 19.72 25.94 21.77
C ALA A 444 19.87 26.70 23.11
N ALA A 445 19.48 26.09 24.22
CA ALA A 445 19.60 26.69 25.56
C ALA A 445 21.05 27.05 25.94
N ARG A 446 22.03 26.22 25.57
CA ARG A 446 23.46 26.53 25.78
C ARG A 446 23.95 27.67 24.90
N VAL A 447 23.48 27.75 23.66
CA VAL A 447 23.85 28.84 22.74
C VAL A 447 23.25 30.17 23.22
N THR A 448 22.02 30.18 23.74
CA THR A 448 21.45 31.39 24.35
C THR A 448 22.21 31.81 25.60
N GLU A 449 22.56 30.88 26.49
CA GLU A 449 23.37 31.17 27.69
C GLU A 449 24.76 31.75 27.33
N GLN A 450 25.42 31.19 26.31
CA GLN A 450 26.69 31.73 25.80
C GLN A 450 26.55 33.11 25.16
N LEU A 451 25.44 33.36 24.45
CA LEU A 451 25.16 34.67 23.86
C LEU A 451 24.92 35.73 24.95
N ASP A 452 24.12 35.42 25.97
CA ASP A 452 23.83 36.31 27.09
C ASP A 452 25.12 36.64 27.88
N ALA A 453 25.97 35.64 28.12
CA ALA A 453 27.28 35.83 28.74
C ALA A 453 28.22 36.71 27.90
N ALA A 454 28.28 36.49 26.58
CA ALA A 454 29.08 37.31 25.66
C ALA A 454 28.55 38.75 25.58
N GLN A 455 27.24 38.96 25.59
CA GLN A 455 26.63 40.30 25.64
C GLN A 455 26.95 41.01 26.96
N ALA A 456 26.91 40.32 28.10
CA ALA A 456 27.29 40.87 29.39
C ALA A 456 28.75 41.36 29.38
N VAL A 457 29.70 40.51 28.96
CA VAL A 457 31.14 40.86 28.84
C VAL A 457 31.36 42.03 27.87
N ASN A 458 30.65 42.05 26.73
CA ASN A 458 30.75 43.17 25.78
C ASN A 458 30.24 44.48 26.42
N SER A 459 29.13 44.44 27.15
CA SER A 459 28.58 45.63 27.83
C SER A 459 29.52 46.19 28.91
N GLU A 460 30.24 45.32 29.63
CA GLU A 460 31.27 45.68 30.60
C GLU A 460 32.49 46.32 29.90
N MET A 461 33.01 45.67 28.85
CA MET A 461 34.11 46.20 28.03
C MET A 461 33.77 47.57 27.44
N GLU A 462 32.55 47.78 26.92
CA GLU A 462 32.15 49.11 26.44
C GLU A 462 32.09 50.15 27.57
N ALA A 463 31.68 49.77 28.78
CA ALA A 463 31.67 50.67 29.94
C ALA A 463 33.09 51.07 30.35
N GLU A 464 34.04 50.13 30.32
CA GLU A 464 35.47 50.41 30.52
C GLU A 464 36.03 51.33 29.43
N LEU A 465 35.72 51.07 28.15
CA LEU A 465 36.14 51.93 27.03
C LEU A 465 35.59 53.36 27.19
N ARG A 466 34.34 53.53 27.63
CA ARG A 466 33.76 54.84 27.95
C ARG A 466 34.53 55.51 29.10
N ARG A 467 34.87 54.79 30.17
CA ARG A 467 35.68 55.29 31.29
C ARG A 467 37.08 55.72 30.85
N LEU A 468 37.78 54.91 30.05
CA LEU A 468 39.12 55.20 29.54
C LEU A 468 39.13 56.43 28.60
N ARG A 469 38.11 56.59 27.76
CA ARG A 469 37.92 57.80 26.94
C ARG A 469 37.82 59.05 27.81
N VAL A 470 36.98 59.03 28.86
CA VAL A 470 36.86 60.15 29.81
C VAL A 470 38.18 60.47 30.51
N GLN A 471 38.95 59.46 30.93
CA GLN A 471 40.28 59.68 31.52
C GLN A 471 41.27 60.27 30.51
N SER A 472 41.30 59.77 29.28
CA SER A 472 42.16 60.30 28.20
C SER A 472 41.84 61.77 27.89
N ASP A 473 40.55 62.12 27.81
CA ASP A 473 40.10 63.50 27.60
C ASP A 473 40.44 64.42 28.80
N GLN A 474 40.43 63.90 30.04
CA GLN A 474 40.90 64.63 31.22
C GLN A 474 42.41 64.89 31.17
N TRP A 475 43.22 63.89 30.83
CA TRP A 475 44.67 64.06 30.65
C TRP A 475 44.99 65.04 29.51
N ARG A 476 44.25 64.99 28.40
CA ARG A 476 44.39 65.97 27.30
C ARG A 476 44.12 67.39 27.78
N LYS A 477 42.99 67.63 28.46
CA LYS A 477 42.64 68.94 29.02
C LYS A 477 43.65 69.44 30.05
N ALA A 478 44.20 68.55 30.88
CA ALA A 478 45.23 68.89 31.85
C ALA A 478 46.55 69.30 31.15
N ALA A 479 46.95 68.60 30.09
CA ALA A 479 48.11 68.95 29.28
C ALA A 479 47.92 70.26 28.51
N GLU A 480 46.74 70.49 27.92
CA GLU A 480 46.36 71.75 27.27
C GLU A 480 46.40 72.93 28.26
N ALA A 481 45.85 72.76 29.46
CA ALA A 481 45.88 73.78 30.51
C ALA A 481 47.30 74.07 31.01
N ALA A 482 48.15 73.04 31.16
CA ALA A 482 49.56 73.22 31.52
C ALA A 482 50.35 73.95 30.42
N ALA A 483 50.12 73.61 29.15
CA ALA A 483 50.73 74.32 28.01
C ALA A 483 50.26 75.78 27.91
N ALA A 484 48.97 76.04 28.18
CA ALA A 484 48.41 77.39 28.26
C ALA A 484 49.03 78.19 29.42
N ALA A 485 49.26 77.58 30.58
CA ALA A 485 49.95 78.22 31.70
C ALA A 485 51.42 78.55 31.35
N LEU A 486 52.14 77.64 30.70
CA LEU A 486 53.54 77.87 30.28
C LEU A 486 53.68 78.98 29.23
N THR A 487 52.73 79.07 28.30
CA THR A 487 52.71 80.12 27.25
C THR A 487 52.16 81.45 27.77
N GLY A 488 51.24 81.44 28.74
CA GLY A 488 50.58 82.62 29.30
C GLY A 488 51.46 83.55 30.16
N THR A 489 52.66 83.12 30.56
CA THR A 489 53.56 83.93 31.43
C THR A 489 54.75 84.59 30.72
N ASN A 490 54.98 84.35 29.42
CA ASN A 490 56.21 84.80 28.75
C ASN A 490 55.95 85.77 27.58
N ASN A 491 55.70 87.04 27.91
CA ASN A 491 56.02 88.17 27.03
C ASN A 491 57.55 88.26 26.84
N GLY A 492 58.15 87.38 26.05
CA GLY A 492 59.61 87.31 25.99
C GLY A 492 60.22 86.16 25.18
N ARG A 493 60.11 86.24 23.85
CA ARG A 493 61.24 85.99 22.94
C ARG A 493 62.08 84.72 23.20
N LEU A 494 61.56 83.55 22.84
CA LEU A 494 62.39 82.38 22.56
C LEU A 494 62.39 82.06 21.05
N ILE A 495 63.17 82.87 20.34
CA ILE A 495 64.13 82.45 19.31
C ILE A 495 63.63 81.39 18.32
N GLU A 496 63.04 81.88 17.23
CA GLU A 496 63.14 81.25 15.91
C GLU A 496 64.60 81.32 15.44
N ARG A 497 65.22 80.16 15.18
CA ARG A 497 66.46 79.98 14.40
C ARG A 497 66.77 78.49 14.27
N SER A 498 67.15 77.90 13.13
CA SER A 498 67.00 78.22 11.69
C SER A 498 67.48 76.96 10.94
N GLY A 499 66.88 76.58 9.81
CA GLY A 499 67.29 75.41 9.02
C GLY A 499 66.08 74.70 8.40
N SER A 500 65.50 75.12 7.28
CA SER A 500 66.09 75.34 5.95
C SER A 500 66.60 74.06 5.26
N LEU A 501 65.70 73.11 5.02
CA LEU A 501 65.78 72.17 3.90
C LEU A 501 64.36 71.79 3.45
N ASP A 502 63.98 72.25 2.25
CA ASP A 502 62.88 71.72 1.42
C ASP A 502 62.95 72.42 0.04
N PRO A 503 62.31 71.92 -1.05
CA PRO A 503 61.90 70.54 -1.35
C PRO A 503 62.46 70.06 -2.71
N ASP A 504 62.84 68.78 -2.83
CA ASP A 504 63.04 68.17 -4.15
C ASP A 504 62.75 66.65 -4.17
N TYR A 505 61.47 66.29 -3.98
CA TYR A 505 60.93 65.03 -4.51
C TYR A 505 59.45 65.15 -4.88
N ASN A 506 59.22 65.31 -6.19
CA ASN A 506 58.02 64.97 -6.98
C ASN A 506 56.65 64.96 -6.29
N SER A 507 55.81 65.91 -6.72
CA SER A 507 54.35 65.79 -6.61
C SER A 507 53.82 64.56 -7.36
N ILE A 508 53.58 63.46 -6.64
CA ILE A 508 52.55 62.48 -6.99
C ILE A 508 51.49 62.51 -5.89
N GLY A 509 50.61 63.51 -5.99
CA GLY A 509 49.44 63.59 -5.12
C GLY A 509 48.43 62.49 -5.42
N GLY A 510 47.85 61.94 -4.35
CA GLY A 510 46.56 61.25 -4.40
C GLY A 510 46.53 59.86 -5.05
N LYS A 511 47.02 58.84 -4.34
CA LYS A 511 46.54 57.43 -4.30
C LYS A 511 47.26 56.71 -3.14
N MET A 512 46.72 55.59 -2.66
CA MET A 512 47.22 54.76 -1.52
C MET A 512 46.81 55.16 -0.08
N LEU A 513 45.71 55.89 0.10
CA LEU A 513 44.90 55.82 1.33
C LEU A 513 43.48 55.42 0.94
N ASN A 514 43.29 54.11 0.73
CA ASN A 514 41.99 53.43 0.59
C ASN A 514 42.22 51.91 0.66
N SER A 515 42.09 51.33 1.86
CA SER A 515 41.78 49.91 2.05
C SER A 515 41.08 49.76 3.41
N PRO A 516 40.01 48.97 3.55
CA PRO A 516 38.89 49.39 4.39
C PRO A 516 38.84 48.66 5.74
N PHE A 517 38.96 49.43 6.82
CA PHE A 517 38.39 49.10 8.12
C PHE A 517 37.56 50.29 8.60
N SER A 518 36.28 50.27 8.23
CA SER A 518 35.23 50.95 8.98
C SER A 518 34.06 49.98 9.02
N ASP A 519 33.77 49.46 10.20
CA ASP A 519 32.48 48.85 10.47
C ASP A 519 31.40 49.92 10.23
N ASP A 520 30.36 49.55 9.50
CA ASP A 520 29.04 50.12 9.70
C ASP A 520 28.03 48.98 9.65
N LEU A 521 27.24 48.86 10.71
CA LEU A 521 26.36 47.71 10.95
C LEU A 521 24.94 48.04 10.47
N GLU A 522 24.59 47.63 9.25
CA GLU A 522 23.18 47.51 8.87
C GLU A 522 22.79 46.08 8.48
N PHE A 523 21.80 45.58 9.22
CA PHE A 523 20.99 44.40 8.90
C PHE A 523 20.31 44.56 7.53
N GLU A 524 20.59 43.68 6.55
CA GLU A 524 19.49 43.03 5.83
C GLU A 524 19.88 41.71 5.13
N SER A 525 18.97 40.74 5.24
CA SER A 525 19.05 39.38 4.76
C SER A 525 19.34 39.22 3.25
N PRO A 526 20.01 38.14 2.80
CA PRO A 526 20.36 37.94 1.40
C PRO A 526 19.12 37.70 0.52
N LYS A 527 18.81 38.66 -0.35
CA LYS A 527 17.78 38.56 -1.40
C LYS A 527 18.18 37.52 -2.46
N LYS A 528 17.77 36.26 -2.24
CA LYS A 528 17.97 35.13 -3.15
C LYS A 528 17.20 35.32 -4.47
N LYS A 529 17.89 35.76 -5.53
CA LYS A 529 17.30 36.07 -6.84
C LYS A 529 17.50 34.96 -7.88
N ASN A 530 16.96 33.78 -7.61
CA ASN A 530 16.69 32.77 -8.65
C ASN A 530 15.17 32.71 -8.87
N GLY A 531 14.69 33.44 -9.88
CA GLY A 531 13.30 33.41 -10.32
C GLY A 531 13.12 32.43 -11.48
N GLY A 532 12.34 31.37 -11.27
CA GLY A 532 11.97 30.42 -12.33
C GLY A 532 11.48 29.10 -11.75
N VAL A 533 10.27 28.69 -12.13
CA VAL A 533 9.67 27.36 -11.84
C VAL A 533 9.50 27.03 -10.34
N LEU A 534 8.42 27.53 -9.73
CA LEU A 534 7.59 26.85 -8.70
C LEU A 534 6.44 27.79 -8.24
N ARG A 535 5.56 28.18 -9.18
CA ARG A 535 4.31 28.91 -8.86
C ARG A 535 3.11 28.31 -9.61
N ARG A 536 2.76 27.10 -9.20
CA ARG A 536 1.48 26.40 -9.43
C ARG A 536 1.30 25.42 -8.27
N MET A 537 0.05 25.11 -7.89
CA MET A 537 -0.34 24.25 -6.74
C MET A 537 -0.34 24.88 -5.32
N SER A 538 -0.82 26.11 -5.16
CA SER A 538 -1.12 26.69 -3.82
C SER A 538 -2.52 27.34 -3.74
N GLY A 539 -3.55 26.65 -4.24
CA GLY A 539 -4.88 27.25 -4.39
C GLY A 539 -6.07 26.28 -4.47
N LEU A 540 -6.02 25.16 -3.73
CA LEU A 540 -7.05 24.10 -3.84
C LEU A 540 -7.54 23.53 -2.50
N TRP A 541 -7.35 24.25 -1.38
CA TRP A 541 -7.87 23.88 -0.07
C TRP A 541 -8.44 25.11 0.65
N LYS A 542 -9.73 25.44 0.40
CA LYS A 542 -10.63 26.29 1.25
C LYS A 542 -12.01 26.58 0.59
N LYS A 543 -12.85 25.55 0.51
CA LYS A 543 -14.35 25.58 0.53
C LYS A 543 -14.73 24.19 1.10
N SER A 544 -15.60 23.99 2.08
CA SER A 544 -16.83 24.69 2.52
C SER A 544 -16.69 25.23 3.98
N PRO A 545 -17.68 25.87 4.67
CA PRO A 545 -19.14 25.69 4.57
C PRO A 545 -20.02 26.96 4.46
N LYS A 546 -21.07 26.87 3.64
CA LYS A 546 -22.46 27.23 3.98
C LYS A 546 -23.41 26.65 2.94
#